data_AF-A0A923NI78-F1
#
_entry.id   AF-A0A923NI78-F1
#
_cell.length_a   1.000
_cell.length_b   1.000
_cell.length_c   1.000
_cell.angle_alpha   90.00
_cell.angle_beta   90.00
_cell.angle_gamma   90.00
#
_symmetry.space_group_name_H-M   'P 1'
#
loop_
_entity.id
_entity.type
_entity.pdbx_description
1 polymer ?
#
loop_
_entity_poly.entity_id
_entity_poly.type
_entity_poly.pdbx_seq_one_letter_code
_entity_poly.pdbx_strand_id
1 'polypeptide(L)' 'MMEEKQAARRYQSMTQEEKEVLAENISERLIFEPREIQQAVLSLMGEVDPELVKKLEKRFYF' A
#
# COMPACT_ATOMS: atom_id res chain seq x y z
N MET A 1 -15.63 -0.60 -5.19
CA MET A 1 -16.16 0.29 -4.10
C MET A 1 -16.52 -0.44 -2.81
N MET A 2 -16.88 -1.74 -2.83
CA MET A 2 -17.16 -2.50 -1.60
C MET A 2 -15.89 -3.19 -1.09
N GLU A 3 -15.00 -3.61 -1.99
CA GLU A 3 -13.72 -4.24 -1.66
C GLU A 3 -12.74 -3.29 -0.96
N GLU A 4 -12.60 -2.05 -1.45
CA GLU A 4 -11.71 -1.03 -0.89
C GLU A 4 -12.17 -0.59 0.49
N LYS A 5 -13.49 -0.52 0.71
CA LYS A 5 -14.06 -0.25 2.04
C LYS A 5 -13.77 -1.37 3.05
N GLN A 6 -13.76 -2.62 2.62
CA GLN A 6 -13.39 -3.75 3.48
C GLN A 6 -11.88 -3.74 3.76
N ALA A 7 -11.07 -3.49 2.73
CA ALA A 7 -9.63 -3.34 2.86
C ALA A 7 -9.27 -2.18 3.81
N ALA A 8 -9.94 -1.03 3.70
CA ALA A 8 -9.73 0.13 4.56
C ALA A 8 -10.06 -0.20 6.02
N ARG A 9 -11.20 -0.87 6.28
CA ARG A 9 -11.55 -1.30 7.63
C ARG A 9 -10.52 -2.28 8.21
N ARG A 10 -10.05 -3.24 7.42
CA ARG A 10 -9.03 -4.18 7.87
C ARG A 10 -7.71 -3.47 8.15
N TYR A 11 -7.29 -2.56 7.27
CA TYR A 11 -6.08 -1.77 7.43
C TYR A 11 -6.14 -0.90 8.68
N GLN A 12 -7.27 -0.23 8.93
CA GLN A 12 -7.48 0.59 10.13
C GLN A 12 -7.46 -0.23 11.42
N SER A 13 -7.89 -1.50 11.37
CA SER A 13 -7.87 -2.39 12.52
C SER A 13 -6.50 -3.02 12.80
N MET A 14 -5.50 -2.80 11.94
CA MET A 14 -4.14 -3.33 12.12
C MET A 14 -3.34 -2.47 13.08
N THR A 15 -2.43 -3.11 13.81
CA THR A 15 -1.43 -2.41 14.63
C THR A 15 -0.46 -1.65 13.74
N GLN A 16 0.30 -0.72 14.32
CA GLN A 16 1.32 0.02 13.56
C GLN A 16 2.39 -0.92 12.98
N GLU A 17 2.82 -1.92 13.76
CA GLU A 17 3.79 -2.92 13.31
C GLU A 17 3.25 -3.72 12.12
N GLU A 18 2.01 -4.20 12.18
CA GLU A 18 1.38 -4.92 11.08
C GLU A 18 1.29 -4.05 9.81
N LYS A 19 1.00 -2.74 9.96
CA LYS A 19 0.97 -1.80 8.83
C LYS A 19 2.34 -1.60 8.19
N GLU A 20 3.40 -1.54 8.99
CA GLU A 20 4.78 -1.43 8.47
C GLU A 20 5.19 -2.70 7.72
N VAL A 21 4.93 -3.88 8.30
CA VAL A 21 5.20 -5.18 7.67
C VAL A 21 4.41 -5.33 6.36
N LEU A 22 3.15 -4.88 6.32
CA LEU A 22 2.36 -4.89 5.09
C LEU A 22 2.99 -4.00 4.02
N ALA A 23 3.36 -2.76 4.38
CA ALA A 23 3.97 -1.83 3.45
C ALA A 23 5.32 -2.36 2.91
N GLU A 24 6.12 -2.98 3.76
CA GLU A 24 7.38 -3.64 3.39
C GLU A 24 7.13 -4.74 2.36
N ASN A 25 6.28 -5.72 2.67
CA ASN A 25 5.97 -6.83 1.78
C ASN A 25 5.43 -6.39 0.41
N ILE A 26 4.57 -5.36 0.39
CA ILE A 26 4.05 -4.80 -0.87
C ILE A 26 5.19 -4.15 -1.65
N SER A 27 6.04 -3.36 -0.97
CA SER A 27 7.13 -2.65 -1.63
C SER A 27 8.19 -3.59 -2.22
N GLU A 28 8.59 -4.64 -1.49
CA GLU A 28 9.57 -5.62 -1.96
C GLU A 28 9.11 -6.37 -3.21
N ARG A 29 7.80 -6.66 -3.30
CA ARG A 29 7.23 -7.33 -4.47
C ARG A 29 7.10 -6.42 -5.69
N LEU A 30 6.86 -5.12 -5.46
CA LEU A 30 6.61 -4.17 -6.54
C LEU A 30 7.85 -3.41 -7.02
N ILE A 31 8.96 -3.44 -6.27
CA ILE A 31 10.16 -2.64 -6.60
C ILE A 31 10.77 -2.98 -7.96
N PHE A 32 10.63 -4.23 -8.42
CA PHE A 32 11.13 -4.68 -9.73
C PHE A 32 10.07 -4.65 -10.83
N GLU A 33 8.82 -4.34 -10.49
CA GLU A 33 7.75 -4.24 -11.46
C GLU A 33 7.84 -2.95 -12.28
N PRO A 34 7.33 -2.92 -13.53
CA PRO A 34 7.23 -1.70 -14.31
C PRO A 34 6.54 -0.55 -13.55
N ARG A 35 7.01 0.67 -13.78
CA ARG A 35 6.50 1.87 -13.10
C ARG A 35 4.98 2.06 -13.23
N GLU A 36 4.42 1.66 -14.36
CA GLU A 36 2.97 1.69 -14.63
C GLU A 36 2.20 0.77 -13.67
N ILE A 37 2.72 -0.43 -13.39
CA ILE A 37 2.14 -1.37 -12.44
C ILE A 37 2.27 -0.82 -11.02
N GLN A 38 3.43 -0.28 -10.66
CA GLN A 38 3.63 0.37 -9.36
C GLN A 38 2.61 1.50 -9.13
N GLN A 39 2.40 2.36 -10.14
CA GLN A 39 1.44 3.47 -10.08
C GLN A 39 -0.02 2.98 -9.99
N ALA A 40 -0.38 1.93 -10.73
CA ALA A 40 -1.72 1.33 -10.64
C ALA A 40 -1.99 0.81 -9.23
N VAL A 41 -1.03 0.13 -8.60
CA VAL A 41 -1.18 -0.37 -7.24
C VAL A 41 -1.23 0.79 -6.22
N LEU A 42 -0.37 1.80 -6.35
CA LEU A 42 -0.41 2.97 -5.47
C LEU A 42 -1.76 3.69 -5.54
N SER A 43 -2.34 3.82 -6.74
CA SER A 43 -3.67 4.40 -6.92
C SER A 43 -4.74 3.60 -6.19
N LEU A 44 -4.73 2.26 -6.31
CA LEU A 44 -5.65 1.37 -5.59
C LEU A 44 -5.47 1.44 -4.07
N MET A 45 -4.23 1.53 -3.59
CA MET A 45 -3.93 1.67 -2.16
C MET A 45 -4.34 3.04 -1.61
N GLY A 46 -4.35 4.08 -2.45
CA GLY A 46 -4.83 5.42 -2.09
C GLY A 46 -6.32 5.47 -1.76
N GLU A 47 -7.12 4.62 -2.42
CA GLU A 47 -8.55 4.44 -2.11
C GLU A 47 -8.77 3.72 -0.77
N VAL A 48 -7.76 3.01 -0.27
CA VAL A 48 -7.79 2.31 1.02
C VAL A 48 -7.36 3.26 2.14
N ASP A 49 -6.16 3.82 2.02
CA ASP A 49 -5.61 4.76 3.01
C ASP A 49 -4.46 5.60 2.39
N PRO A 50 -4.53 6.94 2.39
CA PRO A 50 -3.46 7.80 1.87
C PRO A 50 -2.13 7.67 2.62
N GLU A 51 -2.12 7.25 3.89
CA GLU A 51 -0.89 7.02 4.64
C GLU A 51 -0.15 5.78 4.13
N LEU A 52 -0.88 4.74 3.71
CA LEU A 52 -0.30 3.54 3.11
C LEU A 52 0.48 3.90 1.84
N VAL A 53 -0.08 4.76 0.98
CA VAL A 53 0.61 5.26 -0.23
C VAL A 53 1.92 5.93 0.13
N LYS A 54 1.93 6.82 1.14
CA LYS A 54 3.15 7.51 1.59
C LYS A 54 4.21 6.53 2.10
N LYS A 55 3.82 5.44 2.76
CA LYS A 55 4.76 4.39 3.21
C LYS A 55 5.37 3.63 2.03
N LEU A 56 4.57 3.33 1.01
CA LEU A 56 5.01 2.61 -0.19
C LEU A 56 5.90 3.48 -1.09
N GLU A 57 5.54 4.75 -1.33
CA GLU A 57 6.33 5.67 -2.15
C GLU A 57 7.73 5.90 -1.58
N LYS A 58 7.86 6.06 -0.26
CA LYS A 58 9.17 6.16 0.41
C LYS A 58 10.07 4.95 0.15
N ARG A 59 9.48 3.77 -0.04
CA ARG A 59 10.21 2.51 -0.24
C ARG A 59 10.56 2.24 -1.69
N PHE A 60 9.79 2.78 -2.65
CA PHE A 60 10.10 2.65 -4.07
C PHE A 60 11.22 3.56 -4.55
N TYR A 61 11.36 4.74 -3.93
CA TYR A 61 12.20 5.80 -4.49
C TYR A 61 13.48 6.11 -3.69
N PHE A 62 13.78 5.35 -2.62
CA PHE A 62 14.96 5.48 -1.75
C PHE A 62 15.44 6.91 -1.47
#